data_AF-A0A1G1L799-F1
#
_entry.id   AF-A0A1G1L799-F1
#
_cell.length_a   1.000
_cell.length_b   1.000
_cell.length_c   1.000
_cell.angle_alpha   90.00
_cell.angle_beta   90.00
_cell.angle_gamma   90.00
#
_symmetry.space_group_name_H-M   'P 1'
#
loop_
_entity.id
_entity.type
_entity.pdbx_description
1 polymer ?
#
loop_
_entity_poly.entity_id
_entity_poly.type
_entity_poly.pdbx_seq_one_letter_code
_entity_poly.pdbx_strand_id
1 'polypeptide(L)'
;MPEAKNLRDEEKVPIVPPLKVIEHKTINKRFGWWSAVVLLESYGRKQVCFYLWQKKPEGGWKRKQKFAIHNQQDWSLIQDAVGGMIETLT
;
A
#
# COMPACT_ATOMS: atom_id res chain seq x y z
N MET A 1 13.55 -17.36 10.32
CA MET A 1 12.36 -17.20 11.18
C MET A 1 11.15 -17.12 10.28
N PRO A 2 10.12 -17.98 10.43
CA PRO A 2 8.94 -17.85 9.60
C PRO A 2 8.20 -16.59 10.00
N GLU A 3 8.03 -15.66 9.06
CA GLU A 3 7.24 -14.44 9.26
C GLU A 3 5.85 -14.83 9.75
N ALA A 4 5.42 -14.24 10.88
CA ALA A 4 4.06 -14.37 11.36
C ALA A 4 3.14 -13.80 10.29
N LYS A 5 2.54 -14.69 9.50
CA LYS A 5 1.57 -14.36 8.46
C LYS A 5 0.42 -13.61 9.14
N ASN A 6 0.35 -12.30 8.96
CA ASN A 6 -0.73 -11.49 9.51
C ASN A 6 -2.04 -12.04 8.93
N LEU A 7 -2.97 -12.47 9.79
CA LEU A 7 -4.30 -12.97 9.40
C LEU A 7 -5.08 -11.98 8.50
N ARG A 8 -4.64 -10.72 8.43
CA ARG A 8 -5.21 -9.67 7.57
C ARG A 8 -4.85 -9.80 6.09
N ASP A 9 -3.91 -10.67 5.73
CA ASP A 9 -3.41 -10.84 4.36
C ASP A 9 -4.12 -11.99 3.58
N GLU A 10 -5.23 -12.53 4.11
CA GLU A 10 -5.99 -13.60 3.42
C GLU A 10 -6.78 -13.09 2.21
N GLU A 11 -7.30 -11.86 2.26
CA GLU A 11 -7.98 -11.24 1.12
C GLU A 11 -6.96 -10.58 0.19
N LYS A 12 -7.02 -10.91 -1.11
CA LYS A 12 -6.18 -10.28 -2.13
C LYS A 12 -6.49 -8.78 -2.22
N VAL A 13 -5.44 -7.97 -2.29
CA VAL A 13 -5.59 -6.52 -2.53
C VAL A 13 -6.40 -6.26 -3.81
N PRO A 14 -7.31 -5.27 -3.82
CA PRO A 14 -8.24 -5.01 -4.93
C PRO A 14 -7.53 -4.22 -6.04
N ILE A 15 -6.51 -4.85 -6.61
CA ILE A 15 -5.70 -4.37 -7.73
C ILE A 15 -5.92 -5.35 -8.88
N VAL A 16 -6.31 -4.80 -10.03
CA VAL A 16 -6.64 -5.56 -11.23
C VAL A 16 -5.53 -5.41 -12.29
N PRO A 17 -5.46 -6.32 -13.28
CA PRO A 17 -4.59 -6.14 -14.44
C PRO A 17 -4.75 -4.76 -15.09
N PRO A 18 -3.70 -4.20 -15.71
CA PRO A 18 -2.41 -4.83 -16.06
C PRO A 18 -1.36 -4.81 -14.95
N LEU A 19 -1.72 -4.39 -13.72
CA LEU A 19 -0.76 -4.32 -12.61
C LEU A 19 -0.56 -5.70 -11.99
N LYS A 20 0.69 -6.16 -11.93
CA LYS A 20 1.07 -7.41 -11.27
C LYS A 20 1.48 -7.12 -9.84
N VAL A 21 0.75 -7.64 -8.86
CA VAL A 21 1.13 -7.56 -7.44
C VAL A 21 2.23 -8.59 -7.18
N ILE A 22 3.39 -8.13 -6.72
CA ILE A 22 4.51 -8.99 -6.33
C ILE A 22 4.40 -9.33 -4.84
N GLU A 23 4.18 -8.32 -4.00
CA GLU A 23 4.05 -8.45 -2.55
C GLU A 23 3.14 -7.34 -2.02
N HIS A 24 2.49 -7.56 -0.89
CA HIS A 24 1.78 -6.51 -0.17
C HIS A 24 1.89 -6.68 1.35
N LYS A 25 1.74 -5.57 2.05
CA LYS A 25 1.65 -5.51 3.51
C LYS A 25 0.45 -4.65 3.88
N THR A 26 -0.56 -5.25 4.52
CA THR A 26 -1.72 -4.51 5.01
C THR A 26 -1.35 -3.68 6.24
N ILE A 27 -1.49 -2.36 6.16
CA ILE A 27 -1.27 -1.45 7.30
C ILE A 27 -2.52 -1.43 8.20
N ASN A 28 -3.69 -1.27 7.59
CA ASN A 28 -4.95 -1.18 8.32
C ASN A 28 -6.09 -1.73 7.47
N LYS A 29 -7.05 -2.41 8.11
CA LYS A 29 -8.27 -2.88 7.48
C LYS A 29 -9.41 -2.93 8.50
N ARG A 30 -10.18 -1.84 8.60
CA ARG A 30 -11.28 -1.70 9.57
C ARG A 30 -12.25 -0.61 9.15
N PHE A 31 -13.49 -0.68 9.64
CA PHE A 31 -14.53 0.33 9.42
C PHE A 31 -14.74 0.69 7.95
N GLY A 32 -14.66 -0.30 7.06
CA GLY A 32 -14.81 -0.08 5.61
C GLY A 32 -13.64 0.65 4.96
N TRP A 33 -12.49 0.76 5.62
CA TRP A 33 -11.25 1.29 5.07
C TRP A 33 -10.16 0.23 5.04
N TRP A 34 -9.38 0.21 3.96
CA TRP A 34 -8.23 -0.68 3.80
C TRP A 34 -7.05 0.12 3.27
N SER A 35 -5.95 0.17 4.01
CA SER A 35 -4.68 0.71 3.58
C SER A 35 -3.61 -0.37 3.52
N ALA A 36 -2.80 -0.36 2.46
CA ALA A 36 -1.71 -1.30 2.28
C ALA A 36 -0.54 -0.66 1.51
N VAL A 37 0.66 -1.18 1.77
CA VAL A 37 1.81 -0.98 0.88
C VAL A 37 1.88 -2.17 -0.07
N VAL A 38 2.06 -1.91 -1.35
CA VAL A 38 2.08 -2.93 -2.39
C VAL A 38 3.30 -2.74 -3.27
N LEU A 39 4.14 -3.76 -3.37
CA LEU A 39 5.16 -3.86 -4.42
C LEU A 39 4.48 -4.39 -5.67
N LEU A 40 4.46 -3.59 -6.73
CA LEU A 40 3.82 -3.95 -7.98
C LEU A 40 4.76 -3.78 -9.17
N GLU A 41 4.50 -4.54 -10.21
CA GLU A 41 5.12 -4.40 -11.52
C GLU A 41 4.09 -3.92 -12.54
N SER A 42 4.47 -2.95 -13.35
CA SER A 42 3.66 -2.40 -14.43
C SER A 42 4.56 -2.18 -15.64
N TYR A 43 4.24 -2.83 -16.75
CA TYR A 43 5.01 -2.75 -18.01
C TYR A 43 6.53 -2.95 -17.80
N GLY A 44 6.89 -3.97 -17.00
CA GLY A 44 8.29 -4.31 -16.70
C GLY A 44 8.98 -3.40 -15.68
N ARG A 45 8.28 -2.41 -15.10
CA ARG A 45 8.83 -1.51 -14.07
C ARG A 45 8.23 -1.82 -12.70
N LYS A 46 9.09 -2.03 -11.71
CA LYS A 46 8.70 -2.19 -10.31
C LYS A 46 8.46 -0.83 -9.66
N GLN A 47 7.49 -0.76 -8.76
CA GLN A 47 7.21 0.42 -7.94
C GLN A 47 6.60 -0.03 -6.61
N VAL A 48 6.87 0.71 -5.54
CA VAL A 48 6.17 0.56 -4.26
C VAL A 48 5.00 1.53 -4.26
N CYS A 49 3.83 1.09 -3.85
CA CYS A 49 2.63 1.91 -3.83
C CYS A 49 1.92 1.84 -2.49
N PHE A 50 1.62 3.01 -1.93
CA PHE A 50 0.67 3.16 -0.84
C PHE A 50 -0.73 3.27 -1.41
N TYR A 51 -1.61 2.37 -1.00
CA TYR A 51 -3.01 2.37 -1.39
C TYR A 51 -3.92 2.65 -0.21
N LEU A 52 -5.02 3.33 -0.49
CA LEU A 52 -6.18 3.43 0.38
C LEU A 52 -7.43 3.08 -0.43
N TRP A 53 -8.22 2.16 0.08
CA TRP A 53 -9.53 1.78 -0.44
C TRP A 53 -10.61 2.00 0.59
N GLN A 54 -11.81 2.30 0.08
CA GLN A 54 -13.04 2.35 0.87
C GLN A 54 -14.01 1.30 0.35
N LYS A 55 -14.65 0.56 1.25
CA LYS A 55 -15.69 -0.41 0.93
C LYS A 55 -16.91 0.33 0.39
N LYS A 56 -17.48 -0.16 -0.71
CA LYS A 56 -18.71 0.43 -1.26
C LYS A 56 -19.95 -0.16 -0.58
N PRO A 57 -21.07 0.57 -0.49
CA PRO A 57 -22.34 0.03 0.02
C PRO A 57 -22.79 -1.24 -0.72
N GLU A 58 -22.64 -1.26 -2.04
CA GLU A 58 -22.97 -2.38 -2.92
C GLU A 58 -21.94 -3.54 -2.87
N GLY A 59 -20.91 -3.44 -2.03
CA GLY A 59 -19.83 -4.40 -1.92
C GLY A 59 -18.58 -4.05 -2.74
N GLY A 60 -17.49 -4.76 -2.45
CA GLY A 60 -16.18 -4.51 -3.05
C GLY A 60 -15.50 -3.24 -2.55
N TRP A 61 -14.34 -2.94 -3.15
CA TRP A 61 -13.45 -1.86 -2.72
C TRP A 61 -13.27 -0.82 -3.82
N LYS A 62 -13.41 0.46 -3.48
CA LYS A 62 -13.10 1.60 -4.36
C LYS A 62 -11.78 2.22 -3.94
N ARG A 63 -10.84 2.36 -4.88
CA ARG A 63 -9.58 3.08 -4.63
C ARG A 63 -9.87 4.55 -4.36
N LYS A 64 -9.37 5.06 -3.24
CA LYS A 64 -9.44 6.47 -2.84
C LYS A 64 -8.10 7.16 -3.04
N GLN A 65 -7.00 6.47 -2.73
CA GLN A 65 -5.65 7.00 -2.91
C GLN A 65 -4.72 5.93 -3.48
N LYS A 66 -3.79 6.39 -4.31
CA LYS A 66 -2.59 5.68 -4.73
C LYS A 66 -1.44 6.67 -4.72
N PHE A 67 -0.39 6.37 -3.97
CA PHE A 67 0.86 7.11 -4.02
C PHE A 67 1.98 6.14 -4.41
N ALA A 68 2.68 6.43 -5.49
CA ALA A 68 3.67 5.54 -6.08
C ALA A 68 5.08 6.09 -5.86
N ILE A 69 6.01 5.19 -5.55
CA ILE A 69 7.43 5.45 -5.39
C ILE A 69 8.16 4.61 -6.41
N HIS A 70 8.90 5.28 -7.30
CA HIS A 70 9.45 4.67 -8.49
C HIS A 70 10.92 4.29 -8.36
N ASN A 71 11.67 4.96 -7.48
CA ASN A 71 13.09 4.74 -7.29
C ASN A 71 13.52 4.99 -5.84
N GLN A 72 14.78 4.66 -5.54
CA GLN A 72 15.34 4.77 -4.19
C GLN A 72 15.57 6.22 -3.75
N GLN A 73 15.88 7.12 -4.70
CA GLN A 73 16.11 8.54 -4.43
C GLN A 73 14.81 9.23 -3.97
N ASP A 74 13.70 8.99 -4.68
CA ASP A 74 12.36 9.48 -4.30
C ASP A 74 12.02 9.00 -2.89
N TRP A 75 12.30 7.72 -2.59
CA TRP A 75 12.04 7.17 -1.27
C TRP A 75 12.86 7.86 -0.18
N SER A 76 14.15 8.09 -0.40
CA SER A 76 15.01 8.78 0.56
C SER A 76 14.45 10.16 0.91
N LEU A 77 14.06 10.95 -0.11
CA LEU A 77 13.48 12.28 0.10
C LEU A 77 12.17 12.21 0.90
N ILE A 78 11.33 11.20 0.64
CA ILE A 78 10.10 10.99 1.39
C ILE A 78 10.42 10.62 2.84
N GLN A 79 11.38 9.72 3.08
CA GLN A 79 11.77 9.33 4.43
C GLN A 79 12.30 10.51 5.23
N ASP A 80 13.15 11.33 4.64
CA ASP A 80 13.73 12.51 5.31
C ASP A 80 12.63 13.52 5.65
N ALA A 81 11.74 13.82 4.71
CA ALA A 81 10.63 14.75 4.92
C ALA A 81 9.64 14.24 5.98
N VAL A 82 9.28 12.95 5.92
CA VAL A 82 8.39 12.32 6.90
C VAL A 82 9.06 12.26 8.28
N GLY A 83 10.33 11.83 8.35
CA GLY A 83 11.09 11.73 9.59
C GLY A 83 11.19 13.07 10.31
N GLY A 84 11.58 14.13 9.58
CA GLY A 84 11.69 15.48 10.16
C GLY A 84 10.37 16.07 10.66
N MET A 85 9.22 15.58 10.19
CA MET A 85 7.90 16.00 10.69
C MET A 85 7.37 15.06 11.79
N ILE A 86 7.66 13.76 11.73
CA ILE A 86 7.17 12.79 12.72
C ILE A 86 7.66 13.12 14.12
N GLU A 87 8.86 13.66 14.27
CA GLU A 87 9.41 14.09 15.57
C GLU A 87 8.54 15.15 16.28
N THR A 88 7.66 15.84 15.55
CA THR A 88 6.74 16.84 16.12
C THR A 88 5.41 16.26 16.59
N LEU A 89 5.13 14.98 16.28
CA LEU A 89 3.89 14.32 16.65
C LEU A 89 3.97 13.84 18.10
N THR A 90 3.01 14.25 18.93
CA THR A 90 2.85 13.88 20.35
C THR A 90 2.09 12.58 20.55
#